data_AF-A0A1V4M6D3-F1
#
_entry.id   AF-A0A1V4M6D3-F1
#
_cell.length_a   1.000
_cell.length_b   1.000
_cell.length_c   1.000
_cell.angle_alpha   90.00
_cell.angle_beta   90.00
_cell.angle_gamma   90.00
#
_symmetry.space_group_name_H-M   'P 1'
#
loop_
_entity.id
_entity.type
_entity.pdbx_description
1 polymer ?
#
loop_
_entity_poly.entity_id
_entity_poly.type
_entity_poly.pdbx_seq_one_letter_code
_entity_poly.pdbx_strand_id
1 'polypeptide(L)'
;MTINETIVKELEHTYRKHLPNDLKQYLLVKYAEEPFPYELSAQDFYMNIERDIQAYETGELDIPLKSRSESWQEEREYLRNLYIEKCCEARELSDYVAELEHMLSENCLESPKMAKRRIDLSRTTAF
;
A
#
# COMPACT_ATOMS: atom_id res chain seq x y z
N MET A 1 12.01 -11.30 -16.51
CA MET A 1 11.28 -11.01 -15.27
C MET A 1 9.81 -11.34 -15.50
N THR A 2 9.11 -11.89 -14.50
CA THR A 2 7.69 -12.26 -14.57
C THR A 2 6.89 -11.57 -13.46
N ILE A 3 5.58 -11.40 -13.66
CA ILE A 3 4.69 -10.83 -12.65
C ILE A 3 4.14 -11.94 -11.74
N ASN A 4 3.95 -11.62 -10.46
CA ASN A 4 3.22 -12.43 -9.50
C ASN A 4 2.34 -11.53 -8.61
N GLU A 5 1.54 -12.10 -7.73
CA GLU A 5 0.65 -11.32 -6.86
C GLU A 5 1.39 -10.32 -5.96
N THR A 6 2.62 -10.61 -5.57
CA THR A 6 3.46 -9.72 -4.76
C THR A 6 3.82 -8.45 -5.54
N ILE A 7 4.24 -8.61 -6.80
CA ILE A 7 4.56 -7.48 -7.69
C ILE A 7 3.31 -6.66 -7.98
N VAL A 8 2.15 -7.31 -8.17
CA VAL A 8 0.87 -6.59 -8.35
C VAL A 8 0.56 -5.71 -7.13
N LYS A 9 0.76 -6.21 -5.90
CA LYS A 9 0.58 -5.42 -4.68
C LYS A 9 1.60 -4.28 -4.58
N GLU A 10 2.85 -4.50 -4.97
CA GLU A 10 3.87 -3.46 -5.02
C GLU A 10 3.52 -2.35 -6.03
N LEU A 11 2.95 -2.71 -7.17
CA LEU A 11 2.45 -1.76 -8.17
C LEU A 11 1.30 -0.93 -7.58
N GLU A 12 0.31 -1.56 -6.94
CA GLU A 12 -0.79 -0.84 -6.26
C GLU A 12 -0.28 0.14 -5.21
N HIS A 13 0.76 -0.25 -4.46
CA HIS A 13 1.40 0.62 -3.47
C HIS A 13 2.15 1.79 -4.12
N THR A 14 2.91 1.51 -5.18
CA THR A 14 3.73 2.49 -5.91
C THR A 14 2.86 3.55 -6.57
N TYR A 15 1.80 3.13 -7.26
CA TYR A 15 0.85 4.02 -7.93
C TYR A 15 -0.22 4.57 -6.99
N ARG A 16 -0.27 4.12 -5.73
CA ARG A 16 -1.27 4.50 -4.72
C ARG A 16 -2.71 4.34 -5.23
N LYS A 17 -2.96 3.26 -5.98
CA LYS A 17 -4.24 3.01 -6.64
C LYS A 17 -4.56 1.52 -6.63
N HIS A 18 -5.84 1.18 -6.54
CA HIS A 18 -6.32 -0.18 -6.72
C HIS A 18 -6.36 -0.55 -8.20
N LEU A 19 -5.75 -1.67 -8.57
CA LEU A 19 -5.87 -2.24 -9.91
C LEU A 19 -7.12 -3.14 -9.94
N PRO A 20 -8.07 -2.92 -10.87
CA PRO A 20 -9.23 -3.80 -11.01
C PRO A 20 -8.82 -5.25 -11.24
N ASN A 21 -9.63 -6.21 -10.77
CA ASN A 21 -9.29 -7.63 -10.84
C ASN A 21 -9.02 -8.12 -12.27
N ASP A 22 -9.71 -7.55 -13.26
CA ASP A 22 -9.56 -7.98 -14.66
C ASP A 22 -8.20 -7.52 -15.21
N LEU A 23 -7.75 -6.32 -14.83
CA LEU A 23 -6.41 -5.82 -15.14
C LEU A 23 -5.35 -6.63 -14.40
N LYS A 24 -5.58 -7.00 -13.13
CA LYS A 24 -4.68 -7.89 -12.38
C LYS A 24 -4.52 -9.25 -13.07
N GLN A 25 -5.62 -9.88 -13.48
CA GLN A 25 -5.59 -11.14 -14.22
C GLN A 25 -4.90 -10.99 -15.57
N TYR A 26 -5.18 -9.91 -16.30
CA TYR A 26 -4.50 -9.62 -17.55
C TYR A 26 -2.99 -9.51 -17.37
N LEU A 27 -2.53 -8.73 -16.38
CA LEU A 27 -1.11 -8.58 -16.09
C LEU A 27 -0.48 -9.92 -15.69
N LEU A 28 -1.17 -10.70 -14.85
CA LEU A 28 -0.73 -12.03 -14.44
C LEU A 28 -0.60 -13.01 -15.60
N VAL A 29 -1.48 -12.93 -16.60
CA VAL A 29 -1.44 -13.80 -17.78
C VAL A 29 -0.42 -13.32 -18.81
N LYS A 30 -0.43 -12.03 -19.15
CA LYS A 30 0.44 -11.46 -20.19
C LYS A 30 1.92 -11.48 -19.81
N TYR A 31 2.20 -11.28 -18.52
CA TYR A 31 3.57 -11.26 -17.97
C TYR A 31 3.87 -12.50 -17.11
N ALA A 32 3.10 -13.59 -17.31
CA ALA A 32 3.34 -14.89 -16.65
C ALA A 32 4.70 -15.48 -17.03
N GLU A 33 5.09 -15.27 -18.29
CA GLU A 33 6.30 -15.79 -18.89
C GLU A 33 7.25 -14.65 -19.24
N GLU A 34 8.55 -14.92 -19.16
CA GLU A 34 9.56 -13.92 -19.52
C GLU A 34 9.49 -13.68 -21.04
N PRO A 35 9.35 -12.41 -21.49
CA PRO A 35 9.22 -12.15 -22.91
C PRO A 35 10.51 -12.54 -23.63
N PHE A 36 10.37 -13.30 -24.72
CA PHE A 36 11.46 -13.56 -25.64
C PHE A 36 11.59 -12.39 -26.63
N PRO A 37 12.82 -11.88 -26.93
CA PRO A 37 14.12 -12.31 -26.42
C PRO A 37 14.44 -11.73 -25.03
N TYR A 38 15.38 -12.35 -24.31
CA TYR A 38 15.87 -12.00 -22.96
C TYR A 38 16.63 -10.64 -22.89
N GLU A 39 16.19 -9.65 -23.65
CA GLU A 39 16.84 -8.34 -23.82
C GLU A 39 16.13 -7.24 -23.02
N LEU A 40 14.93 -7.51 -22.48
CA LEU A 40 14.19 -6.51 -21.71
C LEU A 40 14.82 -6.36 -20.32
N SER A 41 15.29 -5.15 -20.03
CA SER A 41 15.73 -4.80 -18.68
C SER A 41 14.53 -4.78 -17.72
N ALA A 42 14.81 -4.83 -16.41
CA ALA A 42 13.75 -4.65 -15.40
C ALA A 42 12.99 -3.32 -15.59
N GLN A 43 13.67 -2.27 -16.05
CA GLN A 43 13.04 -0.98 -16.34
C GLN A 43 12.08 -1.05 -17.53
N ASP A 44 12.45 -1.74 -18.61
CA ASP A 44 11.56 -1.91 -19.78
C ASP A 44 10.33 -2.74 -19.42
N PHE A 45 10.50 -3.74 -18.54
CA PHE A 45 9.41 -4.52 -18.00
C PHE A 45 8.39 -3.66 -17.25
N TYR A 46 8.83 -2.84 -16.29
CA TYR A 46 7.93 -1.94 -15.56
C TYR A 46 7.30 -0.87 -16.45
N MET A 47 8.03 -0.35 -17.43
CA MET A 47 7.51 0.62 -18.39
C MET A 47 6.40 0.02 -19.28
N ASN A 48 6.52 -1.25 -19.67
CA ASN A 48 5.47 -1.94 -20.44
C ASN A 48 4.21 -2.17 -19.60
N ILE A 49 4.37 -2.53 -18.32
CA ILE A 49 3.25 -2.64 -17.37
C ILE A 49 2.55 -1.30 -17.21
N GLU A 50 3.31 -0.21 -17.03
CA GLU A 50 2.75 1.14 -16.91
C GLU A 50 1.94 1.55 -18.15
N ARG A 51 2.44 1.23 -19.35
CA ARG A 51 1.72 1.48 -20.61
C ARG A 51 0.43 0.68 -20.69
N ASP A 52 0.42 -0.58 -20.26
CA ASP A 52 -0.79 -1.39 -20.25
C ASP A 52 -1.82 -0.87 -19.23
N ILE A 53 -1.38 -0.41 -18.07
CA ILE A 53 -2.25 0.24 -17.07
C ILE A 53 -2.89 1.49 -17.67
N GLN A 54 -2.10 2.35 -18.34
CA GLN A 54 -2.61 3.55 -19.00
C GLN A 54 -3.60 3.21 -20.13
N ALA A 55 -3.27 2.21 -20.96
CA ALA A 55 -4.15 1.75 -22.04
C ALA A 55 -5.48 1.18 -21.50
N TYR A 56 -5.47 0.54 -20.33
CA TYR A 56 -6.69 0.10 -19.67
C TYR A 56 -7.53 1.28 -19.19
N GLU A 57 -6.90 2.31 -18.61
CA GLU A 57 -7.59 3.51 -18.14
C GLU A 57 -8.20 4.36 -19.27
N THR A 58 -7.54 4.39 -20.43
CA THR A 58 -8.06 5.08 -21.63
C THR A 58 -9.08 4.25 -22.40
N GLY A 59 -9.28 2.98 -22.04
CA GLY A 59 -10.17 2.05 -22.73
C GLY A 59 -9.62 1.54 -24.07
N GLU A 60 -8.32 1.69 -24.31
CA GLU A 60 -7.61 1.19 -25.50
C GLU A 60 -7.23 -0.28 -25.37
N LEU A 61 -7.24 -0.82 -24.15
CA LEU A 61 -6.97 -2.23 -23.89
C LEU A 61 -8.23 -3.07 -24.10
N ASP A 62 -8.15 -4.08 -24.96
CA ASP A 62 -9.26 -4.98 -25.31
C ASP A 62 -9.50 -6.03 -24.21
N ILE A 63 -9.69 -5.55 -22.97
CA ILE A 63 -10.15 -6.32 -21.83
C ILE A 63 -11.64 -6.02 -21.67
N PRO A 64 -12.50 -7.01 -21.38
CA PRO A 64 -13.90 -6.73 -21.03
C PRO A 64 -13.96 -5.71 -19.89
N LEU A 65 -14.33 -4.48 -20.25
CA LEU A 65 -14.42 -3.36 -19.32
C LEU A 65 -15.63 -3.58 -18.41
N LYS A 66 -15.37 -3.73 -17.11
CA LYS A 66 -16.40 -3.56 -16.09
C LYS A 66 -17.07 -2.21 -16.25
N SER A 67 -18.36 -2.16 -15.92
CA SER A 67 -19.04 -0.88 -15.85
C SER A 67 -18.33 0.02 -14.83
N ARG A 68 -18.36 1.34 -15.08
CA ARG A 68 -17.76 2.31 -14.16
C ARG A 68 -18.24 2.10 -12.72
N SER A 69 -19.51 1.75 -12.55
CA SER A 69 -20.12 1.46 -11.24
C SER A 69 -19.47 0.28 -10.52
N GLU A 70 -19.17 -0.81 -11.25
CA GLU A 70 -18.53 -2.00 -10.67
C GLU A 70 -17.09 -1.70 -10.27
N SER A 71 -16.35 -0.99 -11.12
CA SER A 71 -14.98 -0.54 -10.82
C SER A 71 -14.92 0.32 -9.55
N TRP A 72 -15.83 1.30 -9.41
CA TRP A 72 -15.93 2.12 -8.20
C TRP A 72 -16.31 1.32 -6.96
N GLN A 73 -17.14 0.29 -7.11
CA GLN A 73 -17.55 -0.56 -6.00
C GLN A 73 -16.36 -1.37 -5.47
N GLU A 74 -15.57 -1.97 -6.37
CA GLU A 74 -14.35 -2.70 -6.03
C GLU A 74 -13.31 -1.80 -5.36
N GLU A 75 -13.06 -0.61 -5.91
CA GLU A 75 -12.11 0.34 -5.32
C GLU A 75 -12.56 0.79 -3.92
N ARG A 76 -13.85 1.05 -3.73
CA ARG A 76 -14.39 1.40 -2.41
C ARG A 76 -14.21 0.26 -1.40
N GLU A 77 -14.44 -0.98 -1.81
CA GLU A 77 -14.26 -2.15 -0.96
C GLU A 77 -12.79 -2.37 -0.59
N TYR A 78 -11.90 -2.24 -1.58
CA TYR A 78 -10.45 -2.26 -1.34
C TYR A 78 -10.01 -1.18 -0.34
N LEU A 79 -10.40 0.08 -0.56
CA LEU A 79 -10.03 1.19 0.33
C LEU A 79 -10.58 0.99 1.74
N ARG A 80 -11.79 0.43 1.86
CA ARG A 80 -12.37 0.07 3.16
C ARG A 80 -11.55 -0.99 3.88
N ASN A 81 -11.15 -2.05 3.17
CA ASN A 81 -10.36 -3.14 3.74
C ASN A 81 -8.96 -2.64 4.14
N LEU A 82 -8.32 -1.86 3.28
CA LEU A 82 -7.04 -1.21 3.59
C LEU A 82 -7.13 -0.31 4.82
N TYR A 83 -8.21 0.48 4.94
CA TYR A 83 -8.44 1.30 6.13
C TYR A 83 -8.54 0.44 7.40
N ILE A 84 -9.29 -0.66 7.35
CA ILE A 84 -9.44 -1.58 8.49
C ILE A 84 -8.08 -2.18 8.87
N GLU A 85 -7.32 -2.67 7.90
CA GLU A 85 -5.97 -3.22 8.10
C GLU A 85 -5.06 -2.19 8.79
N LYS A 86 -5.02 -0.95 8.28
CA LYS A 86 -4.22 0.13 8.90
C LYS A 86 -4.71 0.52 10.29
N CYS A 87 -6.00 0.44 10.57
CA CYS A 87 -6.52 0.61 11.93
C CYS A 87 -6.08 -0.52 12.87
N CYS A 88 -6.06 -1.76 12.40
CA CYS A 88 -5.56 -2.90 13.17
C CYS A 88 -4.07 -2.76 13.45
N GLU A 89 -3.25 -2.50 12.43
CA GLU A 89 -1.80 -2.25 12.60
C GLU A 89 -1.55 -1.10 13.60
N ALA A 90 -2.26 0.02 13.47
CA ALA A 90 -2.11 1.15 14.39
C ALA A 90 -2.48 0.79 15.83
N ARG A 91 -3.47 -0.07 16.03
CA ARG A 91 -3.87 -0.56 17.34
C ARG A 91 -2.81 -1.48 17.95
N GLU A 92 -2.32 -2.45 17.19
CA GLU A 92 -1.25 -3.36 17.63
C GLU A 92 0.01 -2.59 18.01
N LEU A 93 0.41 -1.62 17.18
CA LEU A 93 1.53 -0.73 17.49
C LEU A 93 1.27 0.10 18.74
N SER A 94 0.04 0.57 18.96
CA SER A 94 -0.33 1.30 20.16
C SER A 94 -0.25 0.43 21.42
N ASP A 95 -0.72 -0.82 21.34
CA ASP A 95 -0.69 -1.78 22.45
C ASP A 95 0.75 -2.16 22.79
N TYR A 96 1.58 -2.43 21.77
CA TYR A 96 3.01 -2.70 21.93
C TYR A 96 3.76 -1.53 22.57
N VAL A 97 3.48 -0.29 22.13
CA VAL A 97 4.06 0.91 22.76
C VAL A 97 3.63 1.04 24.22
N ALA A 98 2.39 0.68 24.56
CA ALA A 98 1.91 0.72 25.94
C ALA A 98 2.63 -0.30 26.84
N GLU A 99 2.88 -1.52 26.36
CA GLU A 99 3.70 -2.50 27.07
C GLU A 99 5.14 -2.01 27.27
N LEU A 100 5.75 -1.43 26.24
CA LEU A 100 7.09 -0.86 26.34
C LEU A 100 7.15 0.28 27.37
N GLU A 101 6.17 1.18 27.39
CA GLU A 101 6.07 2.28 28.37
C GLU A 101 5.85 1.74 29.80
N HIS A 102 5.10 0.65 29.95
CA HIS A 102 4.91 -0.04 31.22
C HIS A 102 6.21 -0.64 31.75
N MET A 103 6.94 -1.39 30.93
CA MET A 103 8.23 -1.98 31.30
C MET A 103 9.27 -0.93 31.68
N LEU A 104 9.31 0.20 30.97
CA LEU A 104 10.19 1.32 31.33
C LEU A 104 9.86 1.82 32.73
N SER A 105 8.58 2.05 33.00
CA SER A 105 8.10 2.57 34.30
C SER A 105 8.39 1.60 35.45
N GLU A 106 8.21 0.29 35.25
CA GLU A 106 8.51 -0.74 36.25
C GLU A 106 9.98 -0.79 36.64
N ASN A 107 10.88 -0.43 35.73
CA ASN A 107 12.31 -0.40 35.98
C ASN A 107 12.78 0.97 36.53
N CYS A 108 11.85 1.81 37.01
CA CYS A 108 12.10 3.20 37.41
C CYS A 108 12.80 4.03 36.31
N LEU A 109 12.69 3.57 35.06
CA LEU A 109 13.09 4.31 33.88
C LEU A 109 11.89 5.12 33.42
N GLU A 110 12.13 6.30 32.87
CA GLU A 110 11.02 7.14 32.48
C GLU A 110 10.40 6.68 31.17
N SER A 111 9.06 6.56 31.12
CA SER A 111 8.34 6.50 29.85
C SER A 111 8.43 7.88 29.17
N PRO A 112 9.10 8.01 28.03
CA PRO A 112 9.61 9.31 27.59
C PRO A 112 8.58 10.21 26.91
N LYS A 113 7.43 9.67 26.47
CA LYS A 113 6.28 10.54 26.12
C LYS A 113 5.88 11.42 27.30
N MET A 114 6.05 10.90 28.50
CA MET A 114 5.73 11.55 29.76
C MET A 114 6.80 12.56 30.15
N ALA A 115 8.06 12.26 29.90
CA ALA A 115 9.16 13.19 30.12
C ALA A 115 9.08 14.44 29.20
N LYS A 116 8.52 14.28 28.00
CA LYS A 116 8.59 15.28 26.93
C LYS A 116 7.37 16.21 26.86
N ARG A 117 6.16 15.70 27.10
CA ARG A 117 5.01 16.58 27.40
C ARG A 117 5.28 17.48 28.60
N ARG A 118 6.04 16.97 29.57
CA ARG A 118 6.46 17.71 30.76
C ARG A 118 7.35 18.91 30.42
N ILE A 119 8.17 18.83 29.37
CA ILE A 119 9.02 19.95 28.93
C ILE A 119 8.23 20.92 28.03
N ASP A 120 7.27 20.44 27.23
CA ASP A 120 6.44 21.28 26.36
C ASP A 120 5.45 22.17 27.15
N LEU A 121 4.79 21.67 28.21
CA LEU A 121 3.91 22.48 29.08
C LEU A 121 4.66 23.58 29.83
N SER A 122 5.92 23.33 30.18
CA SER A 122 6.75 24.27 30.94
C SER A 122 7.13 25.52 30.12
N ARG A 123 6.97 25.47 28.79
CA ARG A 123 7.31 26.56 27.86
C ARG A 123 6.10 27.41 27.42
N THR A 124 4.87 26.94 27.59
CA THR A 124 3.65 27.65 27.14
C THR A 124 3.10 28.63 28.19
N THR A 125 3.39 28.44 29.49
CA THR A 125 2.96 29.31 30.61
C THR A 125 3.94 30.46 30.92
N ALA A 126 5.00 30.59 30.13
CA ALA A 126 6.02 31.62 30.30
C ALA A 126 5.80 32.86 29.40
N PHE A 127 4.65 32.94 28.70
CA PHE A 127 4.17 34.09 27.93
C PHE A 127 2.85 34.61 28.49
#